data_AF-A0A5C8ZTM1-F1
#
_entry.id   AF-A0A5C8ZTM1-F1
#
_cell.length_a   1.000
_cell.length_b   1.000
_cell.length_c   1.000
_cell.angle_alpha   90.00
_cell.angle_beta   90.00
_cell.angle_gamma   90.00
#
_symmetry.space_group_name_H-M   'P 1'
#
loop_
_entity.id
_entity.type
_entity.pdbx_description
1 polymer ?
#
loop_
_entity_poly.entity_id
_entity_poly.type
_entity_poly.pdbx_seq_one_letter_code
_entity_poly.pdbx_strand_id
1 'polypeptide(L)' 'MKTPDLREVRTRLEEAVQLIPGEPVNKQDEFEAYESVAIAILDSEHSDFPPGVLQEYLMSLLYLRQLELNLIPFPDPQEA' A
#
# COMPACT_ATOMS: atom_id res chain seq x y z
N MET A 1 -5.88 23.11 10.59
CA MET A 1 -5.42 22.02 9.70
C MET A 1 -5.23 20.79 10.56
N LYS A 2 -5.77 19.64 10.16
CA LYS A 2 -5.44 18.36 10.77
C LYS A 2 -4.07 17.96 10.23
N THR A 3 -3.14 17.55 11.08
CA THR A 3 -1.86 17.04 10.61
C THR A 3 -2.12 15.73 9.87
N PRO A 4 -1.62 15.56 8.63
CA PRO A 4 -1.73 14.30 7.92
C PRO A 4 -1.08 13.17 8.73
N ASP A 5 -1.79 12.06 8.91
CA ASP A 5 -1.35 10.91 9.69
C ASP A 5 -1.23 9.67 8.80
N LEU A 6 -0.03 9.10 8.74
CA LEU A 6 0.27 7.88 7.99
C LEU A 6 -0.57 6.68 8.48
N ARG A 7 -0.99 6.67 9.75
CA ARG A 7 -1.90 5.63 10.25
C ARG A 7 -3.28 5.73 9.60
N GLU A 8 -3.79 6.96 9.42
CA GLU A 8 -5.06 7.19 8.73
C GLU A 8 -4.95 6.81 7.25
N VAL A 9 -3.78 7.04 6.61
CA VAL A 9 -3.50 6.59 5.25
C VAL A 9 -3.61 5.07 5.13
N ARG A 10 -2.97 4.32 6.05
CA ARG A 10 -3.07 2.86 6.06
C ARG A 10 -4.51 2.39 6.21
N THR A 11 -5.27 2.95 7.14
CA THR A 11 -6.69 2.59 7.32
C THR A 11 -7.48 2.84 6.04
N ARG A 12 -7.31 3.99 5.39
CA ARG A 12 -7.98 4.31 4.13
C ARG A 12 -7.60 3.38 2.99
N LEU A 13 -6.32 2.99 2.89
CA LEU A 13 -5.87 1.99 1.92
C LEU A 13 -6.63 0.68 2.09
N GLU A 14 -6.65 0.12 3.30
CA GLU A 14 -7.32 -1.16 3.60
C GLU A 14 -8.83 -1.09 3.34
N GLU A 15 -9.48 0.00 3.78
CA GLU A 15 -10.91 0.21 3.57
C GLU A 15 -11.26 0.34 2.08
N ALA A 16 -10.48 1.12 1.33
CA ALA A 16 -10.71 1.32 -0.10
C ALA A 16 -10.54 0.03 -0.90
N VAL A 17 -9.55 -0.82 -0.55
CA VAL A 17 -9.41 -2.15 -1.15
C VAL A 17 -10.64 -3.03 -0.88
N GLN A 18 -11.15 -3.04 0.36
CA GLN A 18 -12.34 -3.82 0.72
C GLN A 18 -13.62 -3.37 -0.01
N LEU A 19 -13.66 -2.13 -0.49
CA LEU A 19 -14.79 -1.58 -1.24
C LEU A 19 -14.73 -1.91 -2.74
N ILE A 20 -13.63 -2.47 -3.24
CA ILE A 20 -13.53 -2.89 -4.64
C ILE A 20 -14.49 -4.07 -4.87
N PRO A 21 -15.42 -3.98 -5.84
CA PRO A 21 -16.36 -5.04 -6.12
C PRO A 21 -15.67 -6.22 -6.81
N GLY A 22 -16.00 -7.43 -6.36
CA GLY A 22 -15.45 -8.68 -6.88
C GLY A 22 -14.40 -9.27 -5.94
N GLU A 23 -14.38 -10.60 -5.84
CA GLU A 23 -13.35 -11.30 -5.08
C GLU A 23 -12.09 -11.48 -5.94
N PRO A 24 -10.88 -11.27 -5.40
CA PRO A 24 -9.64 -11.61 -6.09
C PRO A 24 -9.63 -13.09 -6.47
N VAL A 25 -9.27 -13.41 -7.72
CA VAL A 25 -9.23 -14.81 -8.19
C VAL A 25 -7.96 -15.50 -7.68
N ASN A 26 -6.92 -14.73 -7.44
CA ASN A 26 -5.64 -15.20 -6.91
C ASN A 26 -4.94 -14.07 -6.11
N LYS A 27 -3.79 -14.39 -5.53
CA LYS A 27 -3.02 -13.45 -4.69
C LYS A 27 -2.42 -12.28 -5.45
N GLN A 28 -2.09 -12.47 -6.73
CA GLN A 28 -1.59 -11.39 -7.59
C GLN A 28 -2.71 -10.37 -7.83
N ASP A 29 -3.92 -10.83 -8.14
CA ASP A 29 -5.09 -9.94 -8.29
C ASP A 29 -5.37 -9.17 -6.98
N GLU A 30 -5.23 -9.84 -5.83
CA GLU A 30 -5.37 -9.19 -4.52
C GLU A 30 -4.34 -8.09 -4.35
N PHE A 31 -3.08 -8.35 -4.67
CA PHE A 31 -2.01 -7.34 -4.59
C PHE A 31 -2.22 -6.17 -5.56
N GLU A 32 -2.67 -6.43 -6.78
CA GLU A 32 -2.97 -5.39 -7.78
C GLU A 32 -4.05 -4.42 -7.29
N ALA A 33 -5.04 -4.91 -6.52
CA ALA A 33 -6.03 -4.04 -5.88
C ALA A 33 -5.37 -3.08 -4.87
N TYR A 34 -4.44 -3.57 -4.04
CA TYR A 34 -3.67 -2.73 -3.12
C TYR A 34 -2.80 -1.71 -3.86
N GLU A 35 -2.11 -2.13 -4.93
CA GLU A 35 -1.26 -1.25 -5.73
C GLU A 35 -2.08 -0.13 -6.38
N SER A 36 -3.23 -0.48 -6.98
CA SER A 36 -4.13 0.49 -7.61
C SER A 36 -4.64 1.55 -6.62
N VAL A 37 -5.06 1.13 -5.43
CA VAL A 37 -5.53 2.06 -4.39
C VAL A 37 -4.39 2.91 -3.84
N ALA A 38 -3.20 2.34 -3.63
CA ALA A 38 -2.03 3.10 -3.16
C ALA A 38 -1.65 4.21 -4.14
N ILE A 39 -1.69 3.94 -5.46
CA ILE A 39 -1.45 4.95 -6.49
C ILE A 39 -2.51 6.05 -6.41
N ALA A 40 -3.80 5.69 -6.30
CA ALA A 40 -4.88 6.68 -6.18
C ALA A 40 -4.74 7.58 -4.94
N ILE A 41 -4.34 7.01 -3.80
CA ILE A 41 -4.05 7.78 -2.58
C ILE A 41 -2.85 8.71 -2.82
N LEU A 42 -1.76 8.21 -3.39
CA LEU A 42 -0.57 9.03 -3.66
C LEU A 42 -0.91 10.21 -4.57
N ASP A 43 -1.62 9.98 -5.67
CA ASP A 43 -2.02 11.03 -6.62
C ASP A 43 -2.88 12.11 -5.95
N SER A 44 -3.77 11.72 -5.04
CA SER A 44 -4.69 12.64 -4.36
C SER A 44 -4.11 13.39 -3.17
N GLU A 45 -3.15 12.79 -2.44
CA GLU A 45 -2.70 13.30 -1.14
C GLU A 45 -1.21 13.67 -1.09
N HIS A 46 -0.41 13.46 -2.15
CA HIS A 46 1.05 13.69 -2.09
C HIS A 46 1.44 15.08 -1.57
N SER A 47 0.66 16.13 -1.86
CA SER A 47 0.96 17.51 -1.43
C SER A 47 0.66 17.78 0.04
N ASP A 48 -0.07 16.89 0.71
CA ASP A 48 -0.39 17.02 2.12
C ASP A 48 0.79 16.56 3.01
N PHE A 49 1.71 15.76 2.47
CA PHE A 49 2.86 15.22 3.18
C PHE A 49 4.17 15.89 2.74
N PRO A 50 5.23 15.85 3.55
CA PRO A 50 6.55 16.22 3.07
C PRO A 50 6.94 15.38 1.84
N PRO A 51 7.71 15.96 0.89
CA PRO A 51 8.10 15.26 -0.32
C PRO A 51 8.69 13.88 -0.04
N GLY A 52 8.19 12.84 -0.74
CA GLY A 52 8.66 11.46 -0.62
C GLY A 52 8.06 10.65 0.52
N VAL A 53 7.59 11.28 1.62
CA VAL A 53 7.15 10.56 2.82
C VAL A 53 5.95 9.64 2.55
N LEU A 54 4.92 10.15 1.87
CA LEU A 54 3.74 9.34 1.55
C LEU A 54 4.10 8.19 0.60
N GLN A 55 4.92 8.47 -0.41
CA GLN A 55 5.36 7.47 -1.38
C GLN A 55 6.15 6.34 -0.72
N GLU A 56 7.17 6.67 0.08
CA GLU A 56 7.99 5.68 0.78
C GLU A 56 7.16 4.84 1.74
N TYR A 57 6.19 5.45 2.43
CA TYR A 57 5.28 4.75 3.32
C TYR A 57 4.39 3.75 2.56
N LEU A 58 3.75 4.19 1.46
CA LEU A 58 2.90 3.32 0.64
C LEU A 58 3.73 2.19 0.00
N MET A 59 4.93 2.47 -0.51
CA MET A 59 5.83 1.43 -1.02
C MET A 59 6.20 0.41 0.04
N SER A 60 6.44 0.84 1.28
CA SER A 60 6.72 -0.07 2.40
C SER A 60 5.52 -0.95 2.73
N LEU A 61 4.30 -0.41 2.70
CA LEU A 61 3.07 -1.19 2.89
C LEU A 61 2.88 -2.22 1.77
N LEU A 62 3.09 -1.83 0.51
CA LEU A 62 3.00 -2.74 -0.63
C LEU A 62 4.02 -3.87 -0.53
N TYR A 63 5.27 -3.56 -0.16
CA TYR A 63 6.30 -4.58 0.04
C TYR A 63 5.92 -5.59 1.13
N LEU A 64 5.41 -5.12 2.28
CA LEU A 64 4.90 -6.01 3.33
C LEU A 64 3.75 -6.88 2.81
N ARG A 65 2.85 -6.32 2.00
CA ARG A 65 1.74 -7.07 1.43
C ARG A 65 2.20 -8.16 0.45
N GLN A 66 3.23 -7.89 -0.35
CA GLN A 66 3.83 -8.91 -1.22
C GLN A 66 4.41 -10.08 -0.41
N LEU A 67 5.03 -9.80 0.74
CA LEU A 67 5.53 -10.83 1.65
C LEU A 67 4.39 -11.65 2.26
N GLU A 68 3.35 -11.00 2.78
CA GLU A 68 2.17 -11.66 3.37
C GLU A 68 1.48 -12.60 2.36
N LEU A 69 1.38 -12.14 1.11
CA LEU A 69 0.80 -12.92 0.01
C LEU A 69 1.77 -13.97 -0.54
N ASN A 70 3.03 -14.01 -0.09
CA ASN A 70 4.06 -14.90 -0.62
C ASN A 70 4.29 -14.70 -2.14
N LEU A 71 4.17 -13.46 -2.61
CA LEU A 71 4.46 -13.07 -4.00
C LEU A 71 5.97 -12.83 -4.22
N ILE A 72 6.68 -12.49 -3.15
CA ILE A 72 8.13 -12.37 -3.13
C ILE A 72 8.68 -13.22 -1.97
N PRO A 73 9.92 -13.74 -2.08
CA PRO A 73 10.58 -14.39 -0.95
C PRO A 73 10.87 -13.39 0.15
N PHE A 74 10.88 -13.86 1.40
CA PHE A 74 11.43 -13.08 2.49
C PHE A 74 12.94 -12.89 2.23
N PRO A 75 13.45 -11.65 2.30
CA PRO A 75 14.86 -11.39 2.01
C PRO A 75 15.75 -12.15 2.99
N ASP A 76 16.79 -12.80 2.48
CA ASP A 76 17.81 -13.41 3.32
C ASP A 76 18.62 -12.28 3.99
N PRO A 77 18.72 -12.23 5.33
CA PRO A 77 19.55 -11.25 6.03
C PRO A 77 21.03 -11.23 5.59
N GLN A 78 21.51 -12.25 4.88
CA GLN A 78 22.87 -12.37 4.37
C GLN A 78 23.08 -11.75 2.98
N GLU A 79 22.02 -11.35 2.28
CA GLU A 79 22.07 -10.77 0.93
C GLU A 79 21.88 -9.24 0.90
N ALA A 80 21.75 -8.60 2.07
CA ALA A 80 21.46 -7.16 2.23
C ALA A 80 22.70 -6.28 2.45
#